data_AF-A0A7S1EFL1-F1
#
_entry.id   AF-A0A7S1EFL1-F1
#
_cell.length_a   1.000
_cell.length_b   1.000
_cell.length_c   1.000
_cell.angle_alpha   90.00
_cell.angle_beta   90.00
_cell.angle_gamma   90.00
#
_symmetry.space_group_name_H-M   'P 1'
#
loop_
_entity.id
_entity.type
_entity.pdbx_description
1 polymer ?
#
loop_
_entity_poly.entity_id
_entity_poly.type
_entity_poly.pdbx_seq_one_letter_code
_entity_poly.pdbx_strand_id
1 'polypeptide(L)'
;AEESHFVRVDPGCSLRLRVCAVLGANSVTEWSNEVHFITQAAVPRKPEAPGCSIVPGTGDAPAAFQVSWAAGRDGGLPIESYDVQMETYDQGQQVAEEGAGVW
;
A
#
# COMPACT_ATOMS: atom_id res chain seq x y z
N ALA A 1 39.07 -8.81 -11.94
CA ALA A 1 38.11 -8.65 -13.04
C ALA A 1 36.79 -8.24 -12.40
N GLU A 2 36.38 -7.00 -12.61
CA GLU A 2 35.15 -6.45 -12.04
C GLU A 2 34.04 -6.59 -13.09
N GLU A 3 33.38 -7.75 -13.09
CA GLU A 3 32.14 -7.94 -13.84
C GLU A 3 30.97 -7.68 -12.88
N SER A 4 30.22 -6.62 -13.13
CA SER A 4 28.98 -6.32 -12.41
C SER A 4 27.78 -6.67 -13.28
N HIS A 5 26.95 -7.59 -12.78
CA HIS A 5 25.67 -7.93 -13.39
C HIS A 5 24.54 -7.29 -12.58
N PHE A 6 23.71 -6.50 -13.26
CA PHE A 6 22.54 -5.88 -12.65
C PHE A 6 21.33 -6.80 -12.82
N VAL A 7 20.81 -7.31 -11.71
CA VAL A 7 19.56 -8.07 -11.67
C VAL A 7 18.48 -7.18 -11.09
N ARG A 8 17.35 -7.05 -11.80
CA ARG A 8 16.16 -6.40 -11.22
C ARG A 8 15.54 -7.37 -10.23
N VAL A 9 15.34 -6.88 -9.01
CA VAL A 9 14.82 -7.64 -7.89
C VAL A 9 13.68 -6.84 -7.26
N ASP A 10 12.63 -7.54 -6.84
CA ASP A 10 11.54 -6.91 -6.13
C ASP A 10 12.05 -6.31 -4.80
N PRO A 11 11.51 -5.16 -4.37
CA PRO A 11 11.78 -4.60 -3.05
C PRO A 11 11.39 -5.56 -1.91
N GLY A 12 12.08 -5.45 -0.77
CA GLY A 12 11.84 -6.24 0.44
C GLY A 12 11.89 -7.77 0.28
N CYS A 13 12.58 -8.26 -0.75
CA CYS A 13 12.69 -9.70 -1.03
C CYS A 13 14.00 -10.28 -0.50
N SER A 14 13.91 -11.45 0.14
CA SER A 14 15.07 -12.23 0.58
C SER A 14 15.65 -13.02 -0.59
N LEU A 15 16.95 -12.87 -0.84
CA LEU A 15 17.64 -13.47 -1.98
C LEU A 15 18.81 -14.33 -1.53
N ARG A 16 19.08 -15.38 -2.31
CA ARG A 16 20.25 -16.26 -2.17
C ARG A 16 21.02 -16.23 -3.48
N LEU A 17 22.29 -15.83 -3.42
CA LEU A 17 23.17 -15.73 -4.57
C LEU A 17 24.33 -16.72 -4.45
N ARG A 18 24.61 -17.43 -5.54
CA ARG A 18 25.78 -18.29 -5.74
C ARG A 18 26.20 -18.26 -7.20
N VAL A 19 27.49 -18.47 -7.46
CA VAL A 19 28.07 -18.44 -8.81
C VAL A 19 28.87 -19.71 -9.04
N CYS A 20 28.83 -20.26 -10.26
CA CYS A 20 29.74 -21.31 -10.73
C CYS A 20 30.28 -20.95 -12.11
N ALA A 21 31.46 -21.44 -12.47
CA ALA A 21 32.00 -21.28 -13.81
C ALA A 21 31.43 -22.36 -14.74
N VAL A 22 31.16 -22.02 -15.99
CA VAL A 22 30.68 -22.96 -17.02
C VAL A 22 31.80 -23.21 -18.02
N LEU A 23 32.17 -24.47 -18.24
CA LEU A 23 33.17 -24.91 -19.22
C LEU A 23 32.48 -25.66 -20.36
N GLY A 24 32.29 -25.00 -21.50
CA GLY A 24 31.61 -25.59 -22.66
C GLY A 24 30.11 -25.80 -22.44
N ALA A 25 29.48 -26.68 -23.23
CA ALA A 25 28.02 -26.81 -23.23
C ALA A 25 27.45 -27.56 -22.00
N ASN A 26 28.26 -28.37 -21.31
CA ASN A 26 27.74 -29.35 -20.34
C ASN A 26 28.56 -29.49 -19.05
N SER A 27 29.66 -28.77 -18.88
CA SER A 27 30.47 -28.85 -17.65
C SER A 27 30.35 -27.57 -16.84
N VAL A 28 30.10 -27.69 -15.55
CA VAL A 28 30.08 -26.59 -14.58
C VAL A 28 31.01 -26.90 -13.42
N THR A 29 31.61 -25.88 -12.81
CA THR A 29 32.41 -26.04 -11.60
C THR A 29 31.51 -26.24 -10.38
N GLU A 30 32.13 -26.49 -9.22
CA GLU A 30 31.43 -26.33 -7.95
C GLU A 30 30.89 -24.91 -7.78
N TRP A 31 29.79 -24.79 -7.02
CA TRP A 31 29.18 -23.51 -6.67
C TRP A 31 30.01 -22.80 -5.61
N SER A 32 30.06 -21.47 -5.68
CA SER A 32 30.63 -20.61 -4.64
C SER A 32 29.87 -20.74 -3.31
N ASN A 33 30.45 -20.17 -2.25
CA ASN A 33 29.72 -19.89 -1.02
C ASN A 33 28.45 -19.09 -1.33
N GLU A 34 27.43 -19.34 -0.53
CA GLU A 34 26.14 -18.67 -0.67
C GLU A 34 26.14 -17.34 0.08
N VAL A 35 25.61 -16.30 -0.56
CA VAL A 35 25.39 -14.99 0.05
C VAL A 35 23.90 -14.76 0.21
N HIS A 36 23.49 -14.29 1.40
CA HIS A 36 22.13 -13.89 1.72
C HIS A 36 22.04 -12.38 1.85
N PHE A 37 21.02 -11.78 1.26
CA PHE A 37 20.71 -10.37 1.46
C PHE A 37 19.22 -10.12 1.25
N ILE A 38 18.75 -9.01 1.82
CA ILE A 38 17.37 -8.54 1.69
C ILE A 38 17.43 -7.23 0.91
N THR A 39 16.59 -7.08 -0.11
CA THR A 39 16.51 -5.85 -0.88
C THR A 39 15.81 -4.77 -0.06
N GLN A 40 16.18 -3.51 -0.27
CA GLN A 40 15.52 -2.40 0.42
C GLN A 40 14.03 -2.38 0.09
N ALA A 41 13.20 -2.19 1.10
CA ALA A 41 11.77 -2.00 0.91
C ALA A 41 11.49 -0.68 0.19
N ALA A 42 10.45 -0.67 -0.63
CA ALA A 42 9.94 0.54 -1.26
C ALA A 42 8.80 1.15 -0.44
N VAL A 43 8.45 2.40 -0.74
CA VAL A 43 7.24 3.02 -0.19
C VAL A 43 6.02 2.21 -0.66
N PRO A 44 5.09 1.81 0.24
CA PRO A 44 3.87 1.13 -0.15
C PRO A 44 3.05 1.97 -1.12
N ARG A 45 2.31 1.32 -2.02
CA ARG A 45 1.35 2.04 -2.85
C ARG A 45 0.13 2.45 -2.02
N LYS A 46 -0.44 3.60 -2.36
CA LYS A 46 -1.68 4.07 -1.73
C LYS A 46 -2.79 3.00 -1.85
N PRO A 47 -3.66 2.86 -0.84
CA PRO A 47 -4.85 2.03 -0.96
C PRO A 47 -5.82 2.59 -2.02
N GLU A 48 -6.79 1.77 -2.40
CA GLU A 48 -7.91 2.25 -3.21
C GLU A 48 -8.81 3.18 -2.39
N ALA A 49 -9.62 3.99 -3.08
CA ALA A 49 -10.57 4.86 -2.40
C ALA A 49 -11.50 4.02 -1.52
N PRO A 50 -11.72 4.41 -0.25
CA PRO A 50 -12.56 3.63 0.65
C PRO A 50 -14.02 3.66 0.18
N GLY A 51 -14.66 2.50 0.25
CA GLY A 51 -16.12 2.40 0.26
C GLY A 51 -16.66 2.75 1.65
N CYS A 52 -17.81 3.42 1.69
CA CYS A 52 -18.47 3.77 2.93
C CYS A 52 -19.95 3.43 2.85
N SER A 53 -20.47 2.78 3.89
CA SER A 53 -21.89 2.48 4.05
C SER A 53 -22.35 2.94 5.42
N ILE A 54 -23.53 3.57 5.48
CA ILE A 54 -24.19 3.89 6.75
C ILE A 54 -24.86 2.60 7.25
N VAL A 55 -24.60 2.26 8.51
CA VAL A 55 -25.21 1.15 9.21
C VAL A 55 -25.95 1.66 10.46
N PRO A 56 -26.97 0.94 10.95
CA PRO A 56 -27.61 1.29 12.21
C PRO A 56 -26.58 1.38 13.33
N GLY A 57 -26.62 2.47 14.09
CA GLY A 57 -25.78 2.61 15.28
C GLY A 57 -26.30 1.80 16.45
N THR A 58 -25.49 1.68 17.49
CA THR A 58 -25.85 0.99 18.75
C THR A 58 -25.75 1.97 19.92
N GLY A 59 -26.66 1.89 20.88
CA GLY A 59 -26.69 2.79 22.03
C GLY A 59 -27.20 4.19 21.64
N ASP A 60 -26.49 5.23 22.07
CA ASP A 60 -26.88 6.64 21.88
C ASP A 60 -26.54 7.19 20.48
N ALA A 61 -25.81 6.43 19.65
CA ALA A 61 -25.49 6.83 18.28
C ALA A 61 -26.54 6.29 17.30
N PRO A 62 -27.29 7.16 16.58
CA PRO A 62 -28.35 6.71 15.67
C PRO A 62 -27.81 6.05 14.39
N ALA A 63 -26.56 6.33 14.03
CA ALA A 63 -25.91 5.80 12.83
C ALA A 63 -24.42 5.55 13.08
N ALA A 64 -23.86 4.56 12.40
CA ALA A 64 -22.43 4.31 12.31
C ALA A 64 -22.01 4.20 10.85
N PHE A 65 -20.73 4.41 10.58
CA PHE A 65 -20.15 4.26 9.24
C PHE A 65 -19.30 3.00 9.22
N GLN A 66 -19.59 2.11 8.28
CA GLN A 66 -18.70 1.00 7.94
C GLN A 66 -17.82 1.44 6.76
N VAL A 67 -16.52 1.51 7.00
CA VAL A 67 -15.52 1.91 6.01
C VAL A 67 -14.67 0.70 5.63
N SER A 68 -14.49 0.46 4.34
CA SER A 68 -13.64 -0.62 3.82
C SER A 68 -12.83 -0.15 2.63
N TRP A 69 -11.62 -0.68 2.47
CA TRP A 69 -10.74 -0.38 1.33
C TRP A 69 -9.92 -1.61 0.97
N ALA A 70 -9.49 -1.68 -0.30
CA ALA A 70 -8.47 -2.62 -0.72
C ALA A 70 -7.08 -2.08 -0.36
N ALA A 71 -6.26 -2.92 0.29
CA ALA A 71 -4.87 -2.60 0.58
C ALA A 71 -4.08 -2.34 -0.73
N GLY A 72 -3.20 -1.35 -0.71
CA GLY A 72 -2.24 -1.15 -1.80
C GLY A 72 -1.18 -2.26 -1.81
N ARG A 73 -0.35 -2.29 -2.87
CA ARG A 73 0.80 -3.21 -2.92
C ARG A 73 1.79 -2.84 -1.82
N ASP A 74 2.14 -3.80 -1.00
CA ASP A 74 3.23 -3.66 -0.04
C ASP A 74 4.56 -3.48 -0.78
N GLY A 75 5.42 -2.62 -0.26
CA GLY A 75 6.71 -2.31 -0.86
C GLY A 75 7.75 -3.39 -0.57
N GLY A 76 7.35 -4.65 -0.39
CA GLY A 76 8.20 -5.73 0.09
C GLY A 76 8.28 -5.86 1.62
N LEU A 77 7.60 -4.99 2.36
CA LEU A 77 7.38 -5.14 3.80
C LEU A 77 5.90 -4.95 4.12
N PRO A 78 5.33 -5.72 5.05
CA PRO A 78 3.90 -5.65 5.36
C PRO A 78 3.50 -4.24 5.81
N ILE A 79 2.31 -3.80 5.40
CA ILE A 79 1.73 -2.53 5.86
C ILE A 79 1.27 -2.71 7.31
N GLU A 80 1.79 -1.90 8.22
CA GLU A 80 1.55 -2.03 9.66
C GLU A 80 0.28 -1.29 10.13
N SER A 81 -0.06 -0.15 9.51
CA SER A 81 -1.18 0.70 9.88
C SER A 81 -1.74 1.50 8.71
N TYR A 82 -2.95 2.06 8.89
CA TYR A 82 -3.59 2.98 7.97
C TYR A 82 -4.08 4.21 8.73
N ASP A 83 -3.81 5.40 8.21
CA ASP A 83 -4.40 6.65 8.69
C ASP A 83 -5.67 6.96 7.89
N VAL A 84 -6.81 7.04 8.59
CA VAL A 84 -8.12 7.33 7.99
C VAL A 84 -8.56 8.73 8.41
N GLN A 85 -8.82 9.60 7.44
CA GLN A 85 -9.33 10.95 7.66
C GLN A 85 -10.80 11.04 7.25
N MET A 86 -11.62 11.68 8.08
CA MET A 86 -13.04 11.90 7.85
C MET A 86 -13.39 13.34 8.23
N GLU A 87 -14.11 14.03 7.35
CA GLU A 87 -14.58 15.40 7.56
C GLU A 87 -16.09 15.47 7.35
N THR A 88 -16.81 16.15 8.24
CA THR A 88 -18.23 16.48 8.04
C THR A 88 -18.33 17.72 7.18
N TYR A 89 -19.06 17.63 6.07
CA TYR A 89 -19.38 18.79 5.25
C TYR A 89 -20.82 19.20 5.51
N ASP A 90 -21.02 20.37 6.10
CA ASP A 90 -22.34 20.98 6.21
C ASP A 90 -22.71 21.57 4.84
N GLN A 91 -23.66 20.94 4.15
CA GLN A 91 -24.27 21.56 2.97
C GLN A 91 -25.22 22.62 3.48
N GLY A 92 -24.70 23.85 3.64
CA GLY A 92 -25.37 24.96 4.31
C GLY A 92 -26.88 25.02 4.04
N GLN A 93 -27.65 25.16 5.12
CA GLN A 93 -29.05 25.57 5.06
C GLN A 93 -29.19 26.80 4.16
N GLN A 94 -29.82 26.65 2.99
CA GLN A 94 -30.50 27.78 2.37
C GLN A 94 -31.65 28.17 3.29
N VAL A 95 -31.41 29.10 4.20
CA VAL A 95 -32.48 29.86 4.83
C VAL A 95 -33.12 30.71 3.74
N ALA A 96 -34.30 30.30 3.27
CA ALA A 96 -35.19 31.18 2.55
C ALA A 96 -35.60 32.27 3.54
N GLU A 97 -35.01 33.46 3.44
CA GLU A 97 -35.56 34.65 4.09
C GLU A 97 -36.85 35.03 3.36
N GLU A 98 -37.96 34.47 3.82
CA GLU A 98 -39.30 35.02 3.60
C GLU A 98 -39.40 36.32 4.39
N GLY A 99 -39.01 37.43 3.75
CA GLY A 99 -39.13 38.78 4.28
C GLY A 99 -40.10 39.61 3.45
N ALA A 100 -41.38 39.56 3.80
CA ALA A 100 -42.36 40.53 3.34
C ALA A 100 -41.94 41.95 3.75
N GLY A 101 -41.91 42.88 2.79
CA GLY A 101 -41.63 44.29 3.02
C GLY A 101 -42.31 45.16 1.97
N VAL A 102 -43.47 45.69 2.33
CA VAL A 102 -44.22 46.72 1.62
C VAL A 102 -43.41 48.02 1.59
N TRP A 103 -43.24 48.62 0.41
CA TRP A 103 -43.27 50.08 0.19
C TRP A 103 -43.85 50.36 -1.20
#